data_AF-A0AA35R6Z7-F1
#
_entry.id   AF-A0AA35R6Z7-F1
#
_cell.length_a   1.000
_cell.length_b   1.000
_cell.length_c   1.000
_cell.angle_alpha   90.00
_cell.angle_beta   90.00
_cell.angle_gamma   90.00
#
_symmetry.space_group_name_H-M   'P 1'
#
loop_
_entity.id
_entity.type
_entity.pdbx_description
1 polymer ?
#
loop_
_entity_poly.entity_id
_entity_poly.type
_entity_poly.pdbx_seq_one_letter_code
_entity_poly.pdbx_strand_id
1 'polypeptide(L)'
;MLLPTERNAELQRPPLSRLASAEDVKGWIPSIEKEISYLLKQIEGTGSRKHNDAKIEEFQERIDHLQREHKRFVAKVRSLDPSYRDVVPWQPRGYKRKRHREGQSTEPAKEASGPQIKRLYSPLLAEEEKVSVLKHDTD
;
A
#
# COMPACT_ATOMS: atom_id res chain seq x y z
N MET A 1 -32.08 25.21 -0.14
CA MET A 1 -30.76 24.95 -0.77
C MET A 1 -29.70 25.36 0.25
N LEU A 2 -28.95 24.41 0.81
CA LEU A 2 -27.92 24.71 1.81
C LEU A 2 -26.66 25.25 1.13
N LEU A 3 -26.10 26.34 1.66
CA LEU A 3 -24.92 27.01 1.10
C LEU A 3 -23.67 26.09 1.16
N PRO A 4 -22.73 26.20 0.22
CA PRO A 4 -21.53 25.34 0.16
C PRO A 4 -20.65 25.36 1.42
N THR A 5 -20.72 26.42 2.22
CA THR A 5 -19.92 26.62 3.44
C THR A 5 -20.41 25.80 4.63
N GLU A 6 -21.70 25.45 4.71
CA GLU A 6 -22.27 24.76 5.87
C GLU A 6 -21.93 23.26 5.91
N ARG A 7 -21.65 22.64 4.76
CA ARG A 7 -21.19 21.23 4.72
C ARG A 7 -19.82 20.99 5.37
N ASN A 8 -19.00 22.04 5.52
CA ASN A 8 -17.63 21.93 6.05
C ASN A 8 -17.55 22.11 7.59
N ALA A 9 -18.60 22.62 8.23
CA ALA A 9 -18.59 22.87 9.67
C ALA A 9 -18.85 21.61 10.51
N GLU A 10 -19.59 20.63 9.96
CA GLU A 10 -19.94 19.38 10.66
C GLU A 10 -18.86 18.29 10.61
N LEU A 11 -17.77 18.51 9.87
CA LEU A 11 -16.70 17.51 9.65
C LEU A 11 -15.30 18.04 9.98
N GLN A 12 -15.18 19.00 10.89
CA GLN A 12 -13.86 19.38 11.42
C GLN A 12 -13.26 18.17 12.11
N ARG A 13 -12.30 17.52 11.43
CA ARG A 13 -11.66 16.32 11.96
C ARG A 13 -10.99 16.68 13.27
N PRO A 14 -11.15 15.84 14.31
CA PRO A 14 -10.55 16.11 15.60
C PRO A 14 -9.02 16.18 15.47
N PRO A 15 -8.36 17.05 16.24
CA PRO A 15 -6.90 17.11 16.23
C PRO A 15 -6.32 15.77 16.67
N LEU A 16 -5.19 15.38 16.07
CA LEU A 16 -4.50 14.11 16.35
C LEU A 16 -4.14 13.91 17.83
N SER A 17 -4.00 14.99 18.60
CA SER A 17 -3.77 14.95 20.05
C SER A 17 -4.96 14.37 20.83
N ARG A 18 -6.19 14.53 20.32
CA ARG A 18 -7.42 14.04 20.95
C ARG A 18 -7.67 12.56 20.64
N LEU A 19 -7.05 12.02 19.60
CA LEU A 19 -7.22 10.62 19.19
C LEU A 19 -6.15 9.74 19.85
N ALA A 20 -6.56 9.01 20.89
CA ALA A 20 -5.69 8.12 21.66
C ALA A 20 -5.72 6.66 21.17
N SER A 21 -6.84 6.21 20.58
CA SER A 21 -6.99 4.84 20.08
C SER A 21 -6.56 4.70 18.62
N ALA A 22 -5.89 3.59 18.29
CA ALA A 22 -5.49 3.30 16.91
C ALA A 22 -6.72 3.11 15.99
N GLU A 23 -7.82 2.55 16.50
CA GLU A 23 -9.04 2.32 15.73
C GLU A 23 -9.74 3.62 15.37
N ASP A 24 -9.82 4.56 16.30
CA ASP A 24 -10.41 5.88 16.07
C ASP A 24 -9.64 6.63 14.97
N VAL A 25 -8.30 6.61 15.03
CA VAL A 25 -7.46 7.25 14.01
C VAL A 25 -7.65 6.57 12.64
N LYS A 26 -7.75 5.23 12.61
CA LYS A 26 -8.01 4.47 11.38
C LYS A 26 -9.36 4.84 10.74
N GLY A 27 -10.39 5.09 11.56
CA GLY A 27 -11.72 5.49 11.08
C GLY A 27 -11.73 6.80 10.28
N TRP A 28 -10.79 7.71 10.56
CA TRP A 28 -10.70 9.00 9.86
C TRP A 28 -9.97 8.93 8.52
N ILE A 29 -9.09 7.94 8.30
CA ILE A 29 -8.27 7.84 7.07
C ILE A 29 -9.13 7.83 5.79
N PRO A 30 -10.18 6.99 5.67
CA PRO A 30 -11.03 6.97 4.48
C PRO A 30 -11.77 8.29 4.23
N SER A 31 -12.08 9.05 5.28
CA SER A 31 -12.70 10.37 5.15
C SER A 31 -11.74 11.36 4.46
N ILE A 32 -10.45 11.33 4.80
CA ILE A 32 -9.42 12.15 4.17
C ILE A 32 -9.28 11.79 2.69
N GLU A 33 -9.19 10.49 2.39
CA GLU A 33 -9.06 10.00 1.02
C GLU A 33 -10.26 10.38 0.14
N LYS A 34 -11.47 10.32 0.71
CA LYS A 34 -12.70 10.73 0.02
C LYS A 34 -12.69 12.23 -0.31
N GLU A 35 -12.20 13.09 0.59
CA GLU A 35 -12.09 14.53 0.33
C GLU A 35 -11.05 14.83 -0.76
N ILE A 36 -9.88 14.18 -0.71
CA ILE A 36 -8.86 14.31 -1.77
C ILE A 36 -9.44 13.89 -3.12
N SER A 37 -10.10 12.73 -3.17
CA SER A 37 -10.70 12.20 -4.39
C SER A 37 -11.79 13.12 -4.94
N TYR A 38 -12.59 13.72 -4.06
CA TYR A 38 -13.60 14.69 -4.44
C TYR A 38 -12.98 15.93 -5.07
N LEU A 39 -11.94 16.51 -4.45
CA LEU A 39 -11.25 17.69 -4.97
C LEU A 39 -10.57 17.42 -6.31
N LEU A 40 -9.89 16.28 -6.45
CA LEU A 40 -9.32 15.86 -7.74
C LEU A 40 -10.39 15.76 -8.82
N LYS A 41 -11.54 15.15 -8.51
CA LYS A 41 -12.67 15.07 -9.45
C LYS A 41 -13.25 16.45 -9.81
N GLN A 42 -13.23 17.41 -8.88
CA GLN A 42 -13.66 18.79 -9.18
C GLN A 42 -12.72 19.46 -10.18
N ILE A 43 -11.40 19.23 -10.04
CA ILE A 43 -10.39 19.75 -10.96
C ILE A 43 -10.50 19.05 -12.32
N GLU A 44 -10.49 17.71 -12.38
CA GLU A 44 -10.45 16.94 -13.63
C GLU A 44 -11.73 17.02 -14.47
N GLY A 45 -12.88 17.26 -13.84
CA GLY A 45 -14.18 17.24 -14.52
C GLY A 45 -14.45 18.49 -15.39
N THR A 46 -15.73 18.68 -15.72
CA THR A 46 -16.22 19.90 -16.40
C THR A 46 -16.01 21.18 -15.58
N GLY A 47 -15.55 21.04 -14.32
CA GLY A 47 -15.11 22.13 -13.45
C GLY A 47 -13.82 22.80 -13.93
N SER A 48 -12.85 22.07 -14.51
CA SER A 48 -11.56 22.66 -14.95
C SER A 48 -11.73 23.85 -15.89
N ARG A 49 -12.76 23.80 -16.75
CA ARG A 49 -13.05 24.86 -17.74
C ARG A 49 -13.84 26.03 -17.17
N LYS A 50 -14.41 25.85 -15.97
CA LYS A 50 -15.23 26.83 -15.25
C LYS A 50 -14.46 27.49 -14.11
N HIS A 51 -13.39 26.87 -13.66
CA HIS A 51 -12.54 27.38 -12.60
C HIS A 51 -11.41 28.22 -13.18
N ASN A 52 -11.19 29.40 -12.60
CA ASN A 52 -10.04 30.23 -12.91
C ASN A 52 -8.79 29.66 -12.21
N ASP A 53 -7.60 30.06 -12.66
CA ASP A 53 -6.32 29.57 -12.13
C ASP A 53 -6.21 29.70 -10.61
N ALA A 54 -6.65 30.83 -10.03
CA ALA A 54 -6.65 31.05 -8.58
C ALA A 54 -7.51 30.02 -7.82
N LYS A 55 -8.60 29.52 -8.42
CA LYS A 55 -9.44 28.49 -7.77
C LYS A 55 -8.80 27.11 -7.87
N ILE A 56 -8.09 26.85 -8.95
CA ILE A 56 -7.31 25.61 -9.13
C ILE A 56 -6.19 25.57 -8.09
N GLU A 57 -5.51 26.70 -7.85
CA GLU A 57 -4.49 26.84 -6.82
C GLU A 57 -5.05 26.57 -5.42
N GLU A 58 -6.20 27.15 -5.05
CA GLU A 58 -6.86 26.86 -3.76
C GLU A 58 -7.17 25.36 -3.59
N PHE A 59 -7.61 24.68 -4.66
CA PHE A 59 -7.85 23.25 -4.60
C PHE A 59 -6.56 22.45 -4.44
N GLN A 60 -5.48 22.85 -5.12
CA GLN A 60 -4.16 22.23 -4.98
C GLN A 60 -3.62 22.40 -3.55
N GLU A 61 -3.68 23.61 -2.99
CA GLU A 61 -3.28 23.87 -1.60
C GLU A 61 -4.08 23.01 -0.61
N ARG A 62 -5.39 22.87 -0.86
CA ARG A 62 -6.24 22.04 -0.03
C ARG A 62 -5.87 20.56 -0.14
N ILE A 63 -5.60 20.06 -1.35
CA ILE A 63 -5.12 18.69 -1.58
C ILE A 63 -3.81 18.46 -0.83
N ASP A 64 -2.85 19.38 -0.92
CA ASP A 64 -1.55 19.27 -0.24
C ASP A 64 -1.68 19.29 1.28
N HIS A 65 -2.59 20.10 1.82
CA HIS A 65 -2.94 20.07 3.24
C HIS A 65 -3.48 18.69 3.64
N LEU A 66 -4.45 18.17 2.90
CA LEU A 66 -5.08 16.87 3.17
C LEU A 66 -4.10 15.70 3.04
N GLN A 67 -3.17 15.75 2.08
CA GLN A 67 -2.13 14.74 1.94
C GLN A 67 -1.16 14.74 3.13
N ARG A 68 -0.77 15.92 3.61
CA ARG A 68 0.04 16.05 4.85
C ARG A 68 -0.73 15.51 6.04
N GLU A 69 -2.01 15.84 6.16
CA GLU A 69 -2.87 15.33 7.21
C GLU A 69 -2.98 13.80 7.17
N HIS A 70 -3.27 13.22 6.01
CA HIS A 70 -3.27 11.78 5.79
C HIS A 70 -1.99 11.11 6.27
N LYS A 71 -0.82 11.64 5.86
CA LYS A 71 0.49 11.13 6.32
C LYS A 71 0.64 11.18 7.85
N ARG A 72 0.17 12.25 8.49
CA ARG A 72 0.20 12.38 9.96
C ARG A 72 -0.73 11.38 10.65
N PHE A 73 -1.92 11.15 10.11
CA PHE A 73 -2.84 10.13 10.62
C PHE A 73 -2.22 8.72 10.50
N VAL A 74 -1.71 8.35 9.32
CA VAL A 74 -1.02 7.06 9.14
C VAL A 74 0.17 6.91 10.09
N ALA A 75 1.00 7.95 10.25
CA ALA A 75 2.12 7.93 11.18
C ALA A 75 1.66 7.73 12.63
N LYS A 76 0.57 8.40 13.04
CA LYS A 76 -0.04 8.21 14.36
C LYS A 76 -0.55 6.78 14.54
N VAL A 77 -1.21 6.19 13.56
CA VAL A 77 -1.64 4.79 13.63
C VAL A 77 -0.44 3.87 13.82
N ARG A 78 0.64 4.04 13.04
CA ARG A 78 1.87 3.23 13.17
C ARG A 78 2.53 3.38 14.55
N SER A 79 2.41 4.56 15.18
CA SER A 79 2.92 4.77 16.54
C SER A 79 2.12 4.05 17.61
N LEU A 80 0.79 3.93 17.43
CA LEU A 80 -0.10 3.27 18.39
C LEU A 80 -0.16 1.75 18.16
N ASP A 81 -0.10 1.32 16.91
CA ASP A 81 -0.18 -0.08 16.47
C ASP A 81 0.95 -0.36 15.45
N PRO A 82 2.11 -0.86 15.91
CA PRO A 82 3.22 -1.24 15.03
C PRO A 82 2.90 -2.40 14.08
N SER A 83 1.81 -3.13 14.33
CA SER A 83 1.33 -4.19 13.44
C SER A 83 0.50 -3.63 12.30
N TYR A 84 0.07 -2.36 12.39
CA TYR A 84 -0.64 -1.68 11.32
C TYR A 84 0.25 -1.60 10.08
N ARG A 85 -0.18 -2.32 9.05
CA ARG A 85 0.33 -2.19 7.70
C ARG A 85 -0.80 -1.60 6.89
N ASP A 86 -0.49 -0.63 6.05
CA ASP A 86 -1.42 -0.16 5.03
C ASP A 86 -1.71 -1.37 4.14
N VAL A 87 -2.84 -2.05 4.39
CA VAL A 87 -3.19 -3.28 3.68
C VAL A 87 -3.77 -2.88 2.35
N VAL A 88 -2.90 -2.53 1.42
CA VAL A 88 -3.28 -2.45 0.02
C VAL A 88 -3.47 -3.89 -0.45
N PRO A 89 -4.69 -4.32 -0.84
CA PRO A 89 -5.00 -5.73 -1.09
C PRO A 89 -4.11 -6.39 -2.14
N TRP A 90 -3.64 -5.61 -3.12
CA TRP A 90 -2.79 -6.08 -4.21
C TRP A 90 -1.29 -5.92 -3.95
N GLN A 91 -0.89 -5.38 -2.79
CA GLN A 91 0.55 -5.24 -2.49
C GLN A 91 1.15 -6.57 -2.01
N PRO A 92 2.36 -6.92 -2.50
CA PRO A 92 3.03 -8.16 -2.11
C PRO A 92 3.28 -8.18 -0.60
N ARG A 93 2.59 -9.10 0.10
CA ARG A 93 2.77 -9.30 1.55
C ARG A 93 3.87 -10.34 1.77
N GLY A 94 4.92 -9.95 2.50
CA GLY A 94 5.92 -10.91 2.97
C GLY A 94 5.26 -11.99 3.84
N TYR A 95 5.36 -13.25 3.40
CA TYR A 95 4.87 -14.40 4.15
C TYR A 95 5.54 -14.43 5.53
N LYS A 96 4.74 -14.48 6.60
CA LYS A 96 5.27 -14.66 7.95
C LYS A 96 5.46 -16.16 8.20
N ARG A 97 6.67 -16.56 8.60
CA ARG A 97 6.94 -17.93 9.08
C ARG A 97 6.09 -18.19 10.33
N LYS A 98 5.36 -19.31 10.34
CA LYS A 98 4.64 -19.78 11.53
C LYS A 98 5.69 -20.13 12.58
N ARG A 99 5.70 -19.46 13.74
CA ARG A 99 6.58 -19.86 14.85
C ARG A 99 6.10 -21.22 15.33
N HIS A 100 6.97 -22.23 15.31
CA HIS A 100 6.68 -23.49 15.97
C HIS A 100 6.47 -23.20 17.46
N ARG A 101 5.30 -23.56 17.99
CA ARG A 101 5.05 -23.55 19.43
C ARG A 101 5.78 -24.77 19.97
N GLU A 102 6.99 -24.58 20.46
CA GLU A 102 7.76 -25.64 21.10
C GLU A 102 7.04 -26.05 22.39
N GLY A 103 6.42 -27.22 22.33
CA GLY A 103 5.95 -27.97 23.47
C GLY A 103 6.42 -29.41 23.30
N GLN A 104 7.51 -29.73 24.01
CA GLN A 104 7.95 -31.06 24.45
C GLN A 104 8.29 -32.11 23.37
N SER A 105 9.60 -32.29 23.13
CA SER A 105 10.28 -33.58 23.36
C SER A 105 11.81 -33.43 23.23
N THR A 106 12.50 -34.27 23.98
CA THR A 106 13.92 -34.27 24.36
C THR A 106 14.87 -34.84 23.30
N GLU A 107 15.96 -34.09 23.04
CA GLU A 107 17.34 -34.50 22.63
C GLU A 107 17.60 -35.32 21.32
N PRO A 108 18.86 -35.43 20.84
CA PRO A 108 19.68 -34.32 20.32
C PRO A 108 20.28 -34.59 18.92
N ALA A 109 20.67 -33.49 18.26
CA ALA A 109 21.68 -33.33 17.20
C ALA A 109 21.88 -34.46 16.15
N LYS A 110 21.44 -34.20 14.91
CA LYS A 110 22.17 -34.64 13.70
C LYS A 110 22.32 -33.49 12.70
N GLU A 111 23.51 -33.50 12.12
CA GLU A 111 24.19 -32.49 11.32
C GLU A 111 23.40 -31.85 10.18
N ALA A 112 23.86 -30.64 9.87
CA ALA A 112 23.37 -29.73 8.84
C ALA A 112 23.34 -30.38 7.44
N SER A 113 22.18 -30.90 7.04
CA SER A 113 21.81 -31.04 5.64
C SER A 113 21.24 -29.71 5.17
N GLY A 114 21.98 -29.02 4.29
CA GLY A 114 21.55 -27.76 3.67
C GLY A 114 20.18 -27.88 2.97
N PRO A 115 19.54 -26.75 2.61
CA PRO A 115 18.21 -26.78 2.02
C PRO A 115 18.23 -27.59 0.71
N GLN A 116 17.52 -28.72 0.71
CA GLN A 116 17.31 -29.56 -0.47
C GLN A 116 16.36 -28.80 -1.43
N ILE A 117 16.93 -27.99 -2.31
CA ILE A 117 16.18 -27.27 -3.35
C ILE A 117 15.80 -28.28 -4.43
N LYS A 118 14.52 -28.67 -4.46
CA LYS A 118 13.98 -29.53 -5.52
C LYS A 118 13.99 -28.74 -6.83
N ARG A 119 14.72 -29.24 -7.83
CA ARG A 119 14.74 -28.65 -9.18
C ARG A 119 13.34 -28.76 -9.78
N LEU A 120 12.72 -27.62 -10.04
CA LEU A 120 11.46 -27.57 -10.78
C LEU A 120 11.77 -27.81 -12.26
N TYR A 121 10.99 -28.68 -12.91
CA TYR A 121 11.10 -28.93 -14.34
C TYR A 121 10.55 -27.71 -15.11
N SER A 122 11.41 -27.03 -15.86
CA SER A 122 11.06 -25.93 -16.75
C SER A 122 11.20 -26.40 -18.21
N PRO A 123 10.10 -26.72 -18.90
CA PRO A 123 10.14 -27.27 -20.25
C PRO A 123 10.67 -26.28 -21.32
N LEU A 124 10.74 -24.98 -21.00
CA LEU A 124 11.13 -23.94 -21.97
C LEU A 124 12.61 -23.98 -22.37
N LEU A 125 13.47 -24.64 -21.58
CA LEU A 125 14.91 -24.79 -21.85
C LEU A 125 15.30 -26.14 -22.48
N ALA A 126 14.35 -27.07 -22.63
CA ALA A 126 14.64 -28.41 -23.12
C ALA A 126 14.79 -28.49 -24.65
N GLU A 127 14.36 -27.46 -25.39
CA GLU A 127 14.36 -27.45 -26.86
C GLU A 127 15.60 -26.78 -27.47
N GLU A 128 16.38 -26.00 -26.69
CA GLU A 128 17.51 -25.24 -27.23
C GLU A 128 18.80 -26.08 -27.43
N GLU A 129 18.90 -27.28 -26.85
CA GLU A 129 20.09 -28.14 -26.99
C GLU A 129 20.14 -28.95 -28.30
N LYS A 130 19.07 -29.01 -29.10
CA LYS A 130 19.03 -29.86 -30.31
C LYS A 130 19.52 -29.21 -31.60
N VAL A 131 19.77 -27.90 -31.63
CA VAL A 131 19.99 -27.18 -32.92
C VAL A 131 21.49 -26.95 -33.25
N SER A 132 22.43 -27.24 -32.35
CA SER A 132 23.84 -26.85 -32.54
C SER A 132 24.81 -27.95 -32.97
N VAL A 133 24.37 -29.06 -33.55
CA VAL A 133 25.28 -30.09 -34.11
C VAL A 133 24.86 -30.49 -35.52
N LEU A 134 25.32 -29.75 -36.52
CA LEU A 134 25.87 -30.31 -37.76
C LEU A 134 26.64 -29.17 -38.46
N LYS A 135 27.95 -29.12 -38.21
CA LYS A 135 28.88 -28.24 -38.94
C LYS A 135 29.17 -28.85 -40.31
N HIS A 136 29.26 -27.97 -41.29
CA HIS A 136 29.74 -28.20 -42.65
C HIS A 136 31.16 -28.76 -42.64
N ASP A 137 31.43 -29.76 -43.47
CA ASP A 137 32.75 -30.00 -44.05
C ASP A 137 32.60 -30.01 -45.57
N THR A 138 33.43 -29.17 -46.21
CA THR A 138 33.59 -29.01 -47.66
C THR A 138 35.02 -29.44 -47.97
N ASP A 139 35.19 -30.34 -48.93
CA ASP A 139 36.34 -30.40 -49.83
C ASP A 139 35.87 -31.00 -51.17
#